data_AF-A0A964MY60-F1
#
_entry.id   AF-A0A964MY60-F1
#
_cell.length_a   1.000
_cell.length_b   1.000
_cell.length_c   1.000
_cell.angle_alpha   90.00
_cell.angle_beta   90.00
_cell.angle_gamma   90.00
#
_symmetry.space_group_name_H-M   'P 1'
#
loop_
_entity.id
_entity.type
_entity.pdbx_description
1 polymer ?
#
loop_
_entity_poly.entity_id
_entity_poly.type
_entity_poly.pdbx_seq_one_letter_code
_entity_poly.pdbx_strand_id
1 'polypeptide(L)'
;MVDAGIGRLLISSLHQGIADISPSRLDFYENWLSPSGMRDGRIGLAPLGAVLSFVHREVPPANDQIATRAGVCAADWTYQELSRLRRWYIHRLPLGLRARAAMGVGKWLVLATVRQSKVKRQFQGAAGLVEIESALFNQLRDPATVPMRGFYAAAFQRLFAHCAVDAEVCVTSDRPGCWSLAITVKGSHPHESAAAA
;
A
#
# COMPACT_ATOMS: atom_id res chain seq x y z
N MET A 1 10.35 20.58 -14.51
CA MET A 1 10.90 19.21 -14.48
C MET A 1 10.49 18.61 -13.14
N VAL A 2 9.51 17.71 -13.15
CA VAL A 2 8.78 17.34 -11.94
C VAL A 2 9.42 16.11 -11.31
N ASP A 3 10.15 16.33 -10.22
CA ASP A 3 10.75 15.27 -9.41
C ASP A 3 9.62 14.57 -8.62
N ALA A 4 9.03 13.54 -9.21
CA ALA A 4 7.98 12.72 -8.64
C ALA A 4 8.59 11.83 -7.55
N GLY A 5 8.80 12.45 -6.39
CA GLY A 5 9.40 11.80 -5.24
C GLY A 5 8.59 10.62 -4.75
N ILE A 6 9.11 9.42 -4.96
CA ILE A 6 8.62 8.21 -4.31
C ILE A 6 9.01 8.29 -2.83
N GLY A 7 8.02 8.17 -1.94
CA GLY A 7 8.24 8.28 -0.50
C GLY A 7 9.11 7.14 0.03
N ARG A 8 9.99 7.46 0.99
CA ARG A 8 10.82 6.51 1.76
C ARG A 8 10.01 5.30 2.27
N LEU A 9 8.73 5.51 2.59
CA LEU A 9 7.80 4.46 3.02
C LEU A 9 7.73 3.29 2.02
N LEU A 10 7.59 3.57 0.71
CA LEU A 10 7.49 2.52 -0.30
C LEU A 10 8.77 1.70 -0.36
N ILE A 11 9.91 2.38 -0.43
CA ILE A 11 11.23 1.77 -0.56
C ILE A 11 11.52 0.89 0.66
N SER A 12 11.34 1.43 1.86
CA SER A 12 11.55 0.70 3.10
C SER A 12 10.61 -0.49 3.22
N SER A 13 9.35 -0.34 2.81
CA SER A 13 8.37 -1.43 2.90
C SER A 13 8.66 -2.54 1.90
N LEU A 14 9.15 -2.18 0.71
CA LEU A 14 9.57 -3.13 -0.32
C LEU A 14 10.84 -3.87 0.09
N HIS A 15 11.83 -3.15 0.65
CA HIS A 15 13.04 -3.75 1.21
C HIS A 15 12.68 -4.75 2.31
N GLN A 16 11.79 -4.38 3.24
CA GLN A 16 11.31 -5.30 4.28
C GLN A 16 10.59 -6.52 3.69
N GLY A 17 9.72 -6.32 2.69
CA GLY A 17 9.01 -7.42 2.02
C GLY A 17 9.94 -8.42 1.34
N ILE A 18 11.00 -7.91 0.71
CA ILE A 18 12.04 -8.74 0.08
C ILE A 18 12.87 -9.46 1.16
N ALA A 19 13.27 -8.77 2.23
CA ALA A 19 14.03 -9.36 3.32
C ALA A 19 13.27 -10.52 4.00
N ASP A 20 11.95 -10.38 4.16
CA ASP A 20 11.12 -11.39 4.81
C ASP A 20 10.85 -12.63 3.94
N ILE A 21 10.72 -12.47 2.62
CA ILE A 21 10.33 -13.56 1.69
C ILE A 21 11.54 -14.16 0.95
N SER A 22 12.46 -13.31 0.52
CA SER A 22 13.62 -13.68 -0.31
C SER A 22 14.93 -13.09 0.25
N PRO A 23 15.33 -13.43 1.50
CA PRO A 23 16.51 -12.85 2.15
C PRO A 23 17.80 -13.07 1.36
N SER A 24 17.91 -14.21 0.66
CA SER A 24 19.07 -14.55 -0.18
C SER A 24 19.23 -13.63 -1.41
N ARG A 25 18.20 -12.86 -1.76
CA ARG A 25 18.22 -11.89 -2.88
C ARG A 25 18.33 -10.45 -2.40
N LEU A 26 18.34 -10.20 -1.09
CA LEU A 26 18.29 -8.85 -0.53
C LEU A 26 19.44 -7.98 -1.06
N ASP A 27 20.67 -8.50 -1.04
CA ASP A 27 21.88 -7.81 -1.51
C ASP A 27 21.76 -7.37 -2.98
N PHE A 28 21.08 -8.18 -3.82
CA PHE A 28 20.82 -7.81 -5.22
C PHE A 28 19.92 -6.58 -5.29
N TYR A 29 18.87 -6.51 -4.48
CA TYR A 29 17.93 -5.40 -4.47
C TYR A 29 18.48 -4.14 -3.80
N GLU A 30 19.37 -4.27 -2.82
CA GLU A 30 20.04 -3.12 -2.19
C GLU A 30 20.87 -2.30 -3.18
N ASN A 31 21.48 -2.96 -4.17
CA ASN A 31 22.19 -2.28 -5.25
C ASN A 31 21.29 -1.34 -6.08
N TRP A 32 19.98 -1.63 -6.14
CA TRP A 32 18.99 -0.81 -6.86
C TRP A 32 18.23 0.16 -5.95
N LEU A 33 18.09 -0.17 -4.66
CA LEU A 33 17.37 0.62 -3.65
C LEU A 33 18.29 1.52 -2.81
N SER A 34 19.58 1.61 -3.17
CA SER A 34 20.60 2.29 -2.38
C SER A 34 20.25 3.76 -2.07
N PRO A 35 20.43 4.24 -0.81
CA PRO A 35 20.21 5.62 -0.42
C PRO A 35 21.05 6.63 -1.20
N SER A 36 22.17 6.19 -1.81
CA SER A 36 23.06 7.04 -2.61
C SER A 36 22.39 7.57 -3.89
N GLY A 37 21.31 6.93 -4.36
CA GLY A 37 20.47 7.42 -5.45
C GLY A 37 19.33 8.35 -5.00
N MET A 38 19.17 8.61 -3.70
CA MET A 38 18.13 9.48 -3.17
C MET A 38 18.56 10.96 -3.20
N ARG A 39 17.89 11.77 -4.03
CA ARG A 39 17.87 13.23 -3.86
C ARG A 39 16.65 13.60 -3.02
N ASP A 40 16.83 14.39 -1.96
CA ASP A 40 15.76 14.83 -1.05
C ASP A 40 14.88 13.71 -0.46
N GLY A 41 15.46 12.54 -0.19
CA GLY A 41 14.73 11.38 0.35
C GLY A 41 13.81 10.69 -0.66
N ARG A 42 14.13 10.81 -1.96
CA ARG A 42 13.33 10.29 -3.07
C ARG A 42 14.20 9.53 -4.05
N ILE A 43 13.81 8.31 -4.41
CA ILE A 43 14.45 7.55 -5.50
C ILE A 43 13.76 7.92 -6.82
N GLY A 44 14.53 7.99 -7.90
CA GLY A 44 14.00 8.16 -9.25
C GLY A 44 13.07 7.02 -9.64
N LEU A 45 12.10 7.31 -10.50
CA LEU A 45 11.13 6.32 -11.00
C LEU A 45 11.76 5.11 -11.71
N ALA A 46 12.90 5.29 -12.36
CA ALA A 46 13.54 4.25 -13.16
C ALA A 46 14.09 3.07 -12.31
N PRO A 47 14.88 3.29 -11.25
CA PRO A 47 15.29 2.23 -10.33
C PRO A 47 14.11 1.48 -9.70
N LEU A 48 13.07 2.19 -9.25
CA LEU A 48 11.87 1.56 -8.69
C LEU A 48 11.18 0.68 -9.74
N GLY A 49 11.01 1.19 -10.97
CA GLY A 49 10.40 0.42 -12.05
C GLY A 49 11.19 -0.83 -12.42
N ALA A 50 12.52 -0.77 -12.36
CA ALA A 50 13.38 -1.94 -12.54
C ALA A 50 13.16 -2.97 -11.42
N VAL A 51 13.19 -2.55 -10.15
CA VAL A 51 12.93 -3.44 -9.00
C VAL A 51 11.56 -4.09 -9.10
N LEU A 52 10.51 -3.33 -9.39
CA LEU A 52 9.15 -3.86 -9.57
C LEU A 52 9.06 -4.83 -10.74
N SER A 53 9.80 -4.58 -11.82
CA SER A 53 9.89 -5.51 -12.96
C SER A 53 10.61 -6.81 -12.57
N PHE A 54 11.64 -6.74 -11.73
CA PHE A 54 12.32 -7.92 -11.20
C PHE A 54 11.42 -8.70 -10.24
N VAL A 55 10.74 -8.01 -9.31
CA VAL A 55 9.74 -8.61 -8.42
C VAL A 55 8.67 -9.31 -9.22
N HIS A 56 8.12 -8.67 -10.26
CA HIS A 56 7.14 -9.31 -11.13
C HIS A 56 7.67 -10.58 -11.82
N ARG A 57 8.95 -10.57 -12.21
CA ARG A 57 9.64 -11.70 -12.86
C ARG A 57 10.09 -12.79 -11.90
N GLU A 58 9.96 -12.60 -10.58
CA GLU A 58 10.24 -13.67 -9.63
C GLU A 58 9.27 -14.83 -9.80
N VAL A 59 9.71 -16.03 -9.41
CA VAL A 59 8.93 -17.25 -9.55
C VAL A 59 7.73 -17.18 -8.60
N PRO A 60 6.49 -17.34 -9.10
CA PRO A 60 5.32 -17.43 -8.23
C PRO A 60 5.48 -18.57 -7.22
N PRO A 61 5.11 -18.40 -5.94
CA PRO A 61 4.30 -17.30 -5.39
C PRO A 61 5.10 -16.14 -4.76
N ALA A 62 6.43 -16.12 -4.87
CA ALA A 62 7.27 -15.15 -4.16
C ALA A 62 7.01 -13.70 -4.59
N ASN A 63 6.75 -13.48 -5.89
CA ASN A 63 6.44 -12.18 -6.46
C ASN A 63 5.25 -11.49 -5.78
N ASP A 64 4.13 -12.20 -5.63
CA ASP A 64 2.91 -11.70 -4.99
C ASP A 64 3.12 -11.57 -3.48
N GLN A 65 3.81 -12.52 -2.85
CA GLN A 65 4.09 -12.47 -1.41
C GLN A 65 4.96 -11.28 -1.02
N ILE A 66 5.98 -10.94 -1.81
CA ILE A 66 6.82 -9.74 -1.58
C ILE A 66 5.97 -8.48 -1.65
N ALA A 67 5.15 -8.35 -2.70
CA ALA A 67 4.26 -7.20 -2.89
C ALA A 67 3.25 -7.07 -1.75
N THR A 68 2.59 -8.17 -1.38
CA THR A 68 1.64 -8.23 -0.26
C THR A 68 2.32 -7.88 1.05
N ARG A 69 3.49 -8.46 1.34
CA ARG A 69 4.22 -8.21 2.59
C ARG A 69 4.67 -6.76 2.70
N ALA A 70 5.19 -6.20 1.62
CA ALA A 70 5.52 -4.79 1.55
C ALA A 70 4.29 -3.90 1.81
N GLY A 71 3.13 -4.24 1.23
CA GLY A 71 1.88 -3.51 1.48
C GLY A 71 1.46 -3.54 2.96
N VAL A 72 1.58 -4.72 3.59
CA VAL A 72 1.30 -4.89 5.03
C VAL A 72 2.25 -4.06 5.89
N CYS A 73 3.56 -4.08 5.61
CA CYS A 73 4.53 -3.27 6.34
C CYS A 73 4.25 -1.76 6.20
N ALA A 74 3.94 -1.30 4.99
CA ALA A 74 3.58 0.09 4.75
C ALA A 74 2.33 0.50 5.54
N ALA A 75 1.30 -0.34 5.58
CA ALA A 75 0.09 -0.11 6.38
C ALA A 75 0.38 -0.07 7.88
N ASP A 76 1.18 -1.01 8.38
CA ASP A 76 1.56 -1.10 9.79
C ASP A 76 2.30 0.16 10.25
N TRP A 77 3.30 0.62 9.49
CA TRP A 77 4.04 1.85 9.81
C TRP A 77 3.17 3.09 9.70
N THR A 78 2.35 3.19 8.65
CA THR A 78 1.38 4.30 8.49
C THR A 78 0.42 4.38 9.68
N TYR A 79 -0.04 3.23 10.18
CA TYR A 79 -0.91 3.17 11.35
C TYR A 79 -0.18 3.51 12.66
N GLN A 80 1.09 3.09 12.78
CA GLN A 80 1.93 3.40 13.95
C GLN A 80 2.27 4.89 14.05
N GLU A 81 2.44 5.58 12.92
CA GLU A 81 2.63 7.04 12.85
C GLU A 81 1.41 7.82 13.34
N LEU A 82 0.22 7.21 13.38
CA LEU A 82 -0.95 7.84 14.00
C LEU A 82 -0.77 7.97 15.51
N SER A 83 -1.06 9.17 16.02
CA SER A 83 -1.06 9.43 17.45
C SER A 83 -1.98 8.43 18.18
N ARG A 84 -1.57 8.02 19.39
CA ARG A 84 -2.32 7.07 20.22
C ARG A 84 -3.77 7.51 20.44
N LEU A 85 -3.99 8.82 20.59
CA LEU A 85 -5.31 9.43 20.70
C LEU A 85 -6.17 9.22 19.46
N ARG A 86 -5.60 9.37 18.26
CA ARG A 86 -6.32 9.17 17.00
C ARG A 86 -6.68 7.70 16.81
N ARG A 87 -5.77 6.77 17.14
CA ARG A 87 -6.05 5.32 17.13
C ARG A 87 -7.18 4.95 18.08
N TRP A 88 -7.12 5.45 19.31
CA TRP A 88 -8.16 5.25 20.30
C TRP A 88 -9.53 5.80 19.85
N TYR A 89 -9.53 7.01 19.25
CA TYR A 89 -10.75 7.61 18.73
C TYR A 89 -11.37 6.78 17.60
N ILE A 90 -10.55 6.31 16.65
CA ILE A 90 -11.01 5.45 15.55
C ILE A 90 -11.72 4.20 16.09
N HIS A 91 -11.13 3.54 17.09
CA HIS A 91 -11.71 2.34 17.69
C HIS A 91 -13.03 2.59 18.44
N ARG A 92 -13.33 3.82 18.86
CA ARG A 92 -14.62 4.16 19.49
C ARG A 92 -15.73 4.52 18.51
N LEU A 93 -15.41 4.73 17.25
CA LEU A 93 -16.39 5.11 16.24
C LEU A 93 -17.27 3.91 15.84
N PRO A 94 -18.53 4.15 15.39
CA PRO A 94 -19.35 3.13 14.76
C PRO A 94 -18.75 2.68 13.41
N LEU A 95 -19.11 1.48 12.95
CA LEU A 95 -18.51 0.80 11.79
C LEU A 95 -18.38 1.69 10.54
N GLY A 96 -19.42 2.45 10.19
CA GLY A 96 -19.38 3.36 9.03
C GLY A 96 -18.35 4.48 9.16
N LEU A 97 -18.15 5.01 10.37
CA LEU A 97 -17.14 6.04 10.63
C LEU A 97 -15.73 5.43 10.75
N ARG A 98 -15.59 4.19 11.24
CA ARG A 98 -14.32 3.44 11.19
C ARG A 98 -13.86 3.20 9.77
N ALA A 99 -14.75 2.75 8.89
CA ALA A 99 -14.47 2.56 7.46
C ALA A 99 -14.03 3.89 6.81
N ARG A 100 -14.71 5.00 7.12
CA ARG A 100 -14.31 6.34 6.63
C ARG A 100 -12.94 6.78 7.17
N ALA A 101 -12.63 6.47 8.43
CA ALA A 101 -11.33 6.78 9.01
C ALA A 101 -10.20 5.95 8.37
N ALA A 102 -10.39 4.64 8.22
CA ALA A 102 -9.47 3.74 7.52
C ALA A 102 -9.17 4.25 6.10
N MET A 103 -10.22 4.69 5.39
CA MET A 103 -10.10 5.31 4.07
C MET A 103 -9.35 6.65 4.07
N GLY A 104 -9.47 7.44 5.14
CA GLY A 104 -8.68 8.65 5.34
C GLY A 104 -7.20 8.34 5.50
N VAL A 105 -6.86 7.31 6.27
CA VAL A 105 -5.50 6.82 6.46
C VAL A 105 -4.94 6.22 5.16
N GLY A 106 -5.73 5.43 4.42
CA GLY A 106 -5.34 4.88 3.13
C GLY A 106 -5.08 5.97 2.08
N LYS A 107 -5.89 7.04 2.06
CA LYS A 107 -5.59 8.21 1.21
C LYS A 107 -4.26 8.84 1.57
N TRP A 108 -3.96 8.96 2.87
CA TRP A 108 -2.69 9.52 3.33
C TRP A 108 -1.51 8.62 2.94
N LEU A 109 -1.64 7.29 3.07
CA LEU A 109 -0.67 6.32 2.58
C LEU A 109 -0.40 6.52 1.08
N VAL A 110 -1.44 6.57 0.24
CA VAL A 110 -1.26 6.74 -1.22
C VAL A 110 -0.57 8.07 -1.55
N LEU A 111 -0.93 9.16 -0.87
CA LEU A 111 -0.29 10.48 -1.07
C LEU A 111 1.15 10.53 -0.54
N ALA A 112 1.46 9.79 0.53
CA ALA A 112 2.80 9.64 1.08
C ALA A 112 3.67 8.75 0.19
N THR A 113 3.06 7.77 -0.49
CA THR A 113 3.73 6.89 -1.44
C THR A 113 4.04 7.66 -2.74
N VAL A 114 3.06 8.43 -3.24
CA VAL A 114 3.19 9.23 -4.46
C VAL A 114 2.47 10.58 -4.32
N ARG A 115 3.23 11.67 -4.30
CA ARG A 115 2.68 13.03 -4.12
C ARG A 115 1.73 13.49 -5.23
N GLN A 116 1.81 12.91 -6.43
CA GLN A 116 0.98 13.27 -7.59
C GLN A 116 -0.19 12.31 -7.83
N SER A 117 -0.47 11.39 -6.90
CA SER A 117 -1.63 10.51 -7.04
C SER A 117 -2.93 11.25 -6.73
N LYS A 118 -3.90 11.13 -7.64
CA LYS A 118 -5.29 11.48 -7.39
C LYS A 118 -6.01 10.22 -6.90
N VAL A 119 -6.65 10.33 -5.74
CA VAL A 119 -7.49 9.26 -5.19
C VAL A 119 -8.92 9.74 -5.19
N LYS A 120 -9.76 9.14 -6.03
CA LYS A 120 -11.20 9.32 -5.97
C LYS A 120 -11.79 8.20 -5.13
N ARG A 121 -12.65 8.59 -4.19
CA ARG A 121 -13.31 7.67 -3.26
C ARG A 121 -14.80 7.78 -3.51
N GLN A 122 -15.42 6.69 -3.94
CA GLN A 122 -16.86 6.56 -3.97
C GLN A 122 -17.23 5.53 -2.92
N PHE A 123 -18.13 5.89 -2.01
CA PHE A 123 -18.60 4.97 -0.97
C PHE A 123 -20.11 4.99 -0.99
N GLN A 124 -20.71 3.83 -1.20
CA GLN A 124 -22.15 3.64 -1.26
C GLN A 124 -22.52 2.55 -0.25
N GLY A 125 -22.96 2.96 0.94
CA GLY A 125 -23.37 2.03 2.00
C GLY A 125 -22.19 1.23 2.57
N ALA A 126 -22.17 -0.08 2.35
CA ALA A 126 -21.11 -0.99 2.80
C ALA A 126 -20.08 -1.31 1.70
N ALA A 127 -20.28 -0.81 0.48
CA ALA A 127 -19.35 -0.98 -0.64
C ALA A 127 -18.65 0.34 -0.97
N GLY A 128 -17.37 0.27 -1.26
CA GLY A 128 -16.52 1.39 -1.63
C GLY A 128 -15.73 1.10 -2.89
N LEU A 129 -15.61 2.08 -3.77
CA LEU A 129 -14.68 2.07 -4.88
C LEU A 129 -13.59 3.13 -4.62
N VAL A 130 -12.34 2.71 -4.73
CA VAL A 130 -11.17 3.59 -4.62
C VAL A 130 -10.45 3.58 -5.94
N GLU A 131 -10.69 4.61 -6.73
CA GLU A 131 -9.99 4.81 -7.98
C GLU A 131 -8.66 5.52 -7.66
N ILE A 132 -7.55 4.85 -8.00
CA ILE A 132 -6.19 5.35 -7.77
C ILE A 132 -5.60 5.72 -9.13
N GLU A 133 -5.56 7.01 -9.41
CA GLU A 133 -4.91 7.58 -10.59
C GLU A 133 -3.52 8.08 -10.16
N SER A 134 -2.47 7.30 -10.43
CA SER A 134 -1.09 7.71 -10.11
C SER A 134 -0.30 7.99 -11.37
N ALA A 135 0.41 9.11 -11.37
CA ALA A 135 1.41 9.42 -12.39
C ALA A 135 2.51 8.35 -12.48
N LEU A 136 2.78 7.58 -11.40
CA LEU A 136 3.73 6.48 -11.46
C LEU A 136 3.25 5.36 -12.39
N PHE A 137 1.95 5.07 -12.43
CA PHE A 137 1.41 4.00 -13.28
C PHE A 137 1.48 4.32 -14.76
N ASN A 138 1.36 5.59 -15.13
CA ASN A 138 1.54 6.01 -16.52
C ASN A 138 3.01 5.98 -16.96
N GLN A 139 3.95 6.03 -16.01
CA GLN A 139 5.39 6.01 -16.29
C GLN A 139 6.00 4.60 -16.16
N LEU A 140 5.41 3.75 -15.31
CA LEU A 140 5.74 2.33 -15.19
C LEU A 140 5.08 1.57 -16.35
N ARG A 141 5.85 0.98 -17.27
CA ARG A 141 5.30 0.05 -18.27
C ARG A 141 4.75 -1.20 -17.59
N ASP A 142 3.75 -1.83 -18.22
CA ASP A 142 3.48 -3.26 -17.96
C ASP A 142 4.78 -4.03 -18.24
N PRO A 143 5.35 -4.75 -17.26
CA PRO A 143 4.67 -5.49 -16.20
C PRO A 143 4.84 -4.99 -14.74
N ALA A 144 5.52 -3.86 -14.52
CA ALA A 144 5.79 -3.34 -13.17
C ALA A 144 4.53 -2.88 -12.41
N THR A 145 3.40 -2.74 -13.10
CA THR A 145 2.13 -2.30 -12.50
C THR A 145 1.43 -3.38 -11.68
N VAL A 146 1.67 -4.66 -11.97
CA VAL A 146 1.04 -5.81 -11.29
C VAL A 146 1.40 -5.90 -9.81
N PRO A 147 2.70 -5.95 -9.40
CA PRO A 147 3.06 -6.03 -7.99
C PRO A 147 2.61 -4.80 -7.19
N MET A 148 2.56 -3.61 -7.82
CA MET A 148 2.04 -2.40 -7.18
C MET A 148 0.55 -2.50 -6.85
N ARG A 149 -0.25 -3.18 -7.67
CA ARG A 149 -1.67 -3.43 -7.38
C ARG A 149 -1.82 -4.33 -6.15
N GLY A 150 -1.03 -5.41 -6.08
CA GLY A 150 -0.98 -6.30 -4.92
C GLY A 150 -0.54 -5.59 -3.64
N PHE A 151 0.48 -4.74 -3.74
CA PHE A 151 0.95 -3.88 -2.65
C PHE A 151 -0.18 -3.01 -2.08
N TYR A 152 -0.88 -2.25 -2.94
CA TYR A 152 -1.95 -1.37 -2.45
C TYR A 152 -3.14 -2.16 -1.92
N ALA A 153 -3.54 -3.27 -2.57
CA ALA A 153 -4.63 -4.10 -2.07
C ALA A 153 -4.35 -4.62 -0.66
N ALA A 154 -3.15 -5.17 -0.44
CA ALA A 154 -2.72 -5.65 0.87
C ALA A 154 -2.61 -4.51 1.91
N ALA A 155 -2.10 -3.35 1.51
CA ALA A 155 -2.00 -2.19 2.39
C ALA A 155 -3.38 -1.70 2.85
N PHE A 156 -4.34 -1.57 1.94
CA PHE A 156 -5.70 -1.17 2.30
C PHE A 156 -6.36 -2.22 3.19
N GLN A 157 -6.29 -3.50 2.83
CA GLN A 157 -6.86 -4.59 3.64
C GLN A 157 -6.32 -4.57 5.07
N ARG A 158 -5.00 -4.40 5.23
CA ARG A 158 -4.35 -4.30 6.53
C ARG A 158 -4.78 -3.06 7.32
N LEU A 159 -4.96 -1.90 6.66
CA LEU A 159 -5.47 -0.69 7.30
C LEU A 159 -6.91 -0.83 7.82
N PHE A 160 -7.79 -1.52 7.07
CA PHE A 160 -9.14 -1.83 7.55
C PHE A 160 -9.10 -2.76 8.76
N ALA A 161 -8.25 -3.78 8.74
CA ALA A 161 -8.05 -4.67 9.88
C ALA A 161 -7.57 -3.91 11.13
N HIS A 162 -6.62 -2.97 11.00
CA HIS A 162 -6.19 -2.10 12.12
C HIS A 162 -7.29 -1.21 12.69
N CYS A 163 -8.31 -0.91 11.87
CA CYS A 163 -9.48 -0.15 12.29
C CYS A 163 -10.64 -1.06 12.76
N ALA A 164 -10.39 -2.36 12.96
CA ALA A 164 -11.40 -3.36 13.33
C ALA A 164 -12.60 -3.41 12.35
N VAL A 165 -12.32 -3.25 11.06
CA VAL A 165 -13.30 -3.35 9.96
C VAL A 165 -12.97 -4.58 9.13
N ASP A 166 -13.93 -5.50 8.99
CA ASP A 166 -13.81 -6.62 8.06
C ASP A 166 -14.15 -6.11 6.66
N ALA A 167 -13.12 -5.92 5.85
CA ALA A 167 -13.23 -5.45 4.48
C ALA A 167 -12.41 -6.34 3.56
N GLU A 168 -13.05 -6.79 2.49
CA GLU A 168 -12.40 -7.45 1.38
C GLU A 168 -12.00 -6.41 0.33
N VAL A 169 -10.74 -6.47 -0.10
CA VAL A 169 -10.19 -5.53 -1.09
C VAL A 169 -9.81 -6.32 -2.34
N CYS A 170 -10.53 -6.07 -3.43
CA CYS A 170 -10.29 -6.68 -4.72
C CYS A 170 -9.76 -5.64 -5.71
N VAL A 171 -8.78 -6.03 -6.51
CA VAL A 171 -8.26 -5.18 -7.60
C VAL A 171 -9.17 -5.34 -8.81
N THR A 172 -9.78 -4.23 -9.25
CA THR A 172 -10.58 -4.17 -10.47
C THR A 172 -9.90 -3.26 -11.49
N SER A 173 -9.59 -3.80 -12.66
CA SER A 173 -9.02 -3.02 -13.76
C SER A 173 -10.12 -2.70 -14.76
N ASP A 174 -10.77 -1.53 -14.59
CA ASP A 174 -11.87 -1.12 -15.48
C ASP A 174 -11.38 -0.25 -16.66
N ARG A 175 -10.18 0.36 -16.59
CA ARG A 175 -9.67 1.26 -17.64
C ARG A 175 -8.16 1.15 -17.87
N PRO A 176 -7.67 1.37 -19.11
CA PRO A 176 -6.24 1.52 -19.37
C PRO A 176 -5.72 2.81 -18.70
N GLY A 177 -4.66 2.69 -17.90
CA GLY A 177 -4.01 3.82 -17.20
C GLY A 177 -4.65 4.23 -15.86
N CYS A 178 -5.88 3.75 -15.55
CA CYS A 178 -6.54 3.94 -14.26
C CYS A 178 -7.05 2.60 -13.75
N TRP A 179 -6.67 2.23 -12.53
CA TRP A 179 -7.19 1.04 -11.87
C TRP A 179 -7.88 1.43 -10.56
N SER A 180 -8.82 0.58 -10.16
CA SER A 180 -9.66 0.82 -9.01
C SER A 180 -9.56 -0.36 -8.04
N LEU A 181 -9.55 -0.07 -6.75
CA LEU A 181 -9.79 -1.06 -5.71
C LEU A 181 -11.28 -1.08 -5.41
N ALA A 182 -11.91 -2.22 -5.64
CA ALA A 182 -13.23 -2.49 -5.10
C ALA A 182 -13.06 -2.97 -3.64
N ILE A 183 -13.70 -2.27 -2.72
CA ILE A 183 -13.64 -2.53 -1.28
C ILE A 183 -15.04 -2.89 -0.83
N THR A 184 -15.23 -4.12 -0.38
CA THR A 184 -16.49 -4.60 0.16
C THR A 184 -16.35 -4.74 1.67
N VAL A 185 -17.03 -3.89 2.44
CA VAL A 185 -17.07 -4.00 3.90
C VAL A 185 -18.09 -5.07 4.25
N LYS A 186 -17.61 -6.23 4.74
CA LYS A 186 -18.44 -7.36 5.15
C LYS A 186 -19.00 -7.19 6.57
N GLY A 187 -18.30 -6.44 7.43
CA GLY A 187 -18.74 -6.18 8.80
C GLY A 187 -17.66 -5.57 9.68
N SER A 188 -17.81 -5.72 11.00
CA SER A 188 -16.77 -5.41 11.99
C SER A 188 -16.12 -6.70 12.48
N HIS A 189 -14.79 -6.75 12.55
CA HIS A 189 -14.14 -7.75 13.39
C HIS A 189 -14.41 -7.41 14.86
N PRO A 190 -14.78 -8.37 15.71
CA PRO A 190 -14.64 -8.18 17.14
C PRO A 190 -13.16 -7.89 17.40
N HIS A 191 -12.91 -6.82 18.14
CA HIS A 191 -11.58 -6.46 18.60
C HIS A 191 -11.09 -7.66 19.41
N GLU A 192 -10.17 -8.45 18.87
CA GLU A 192 -9.42 -9.39 19.68
C GLU A 192 -8.58 -8.50 20.59
N SER A 193 -9.14 -8.27 21.77
CA SER A 193 -8.48 -7.60 22.86
C SER A 193 -7.26 -8.46 23.14
N ALA A 194 -6.08 -7.95 22.79
CA ALA A 194 -4.82 -8.47 23.28
C ALA A 194 -4.81 -8.29 24.80
N ALA A 195 -5.45 -9.24 25.47
CA ALA A 195 -5.45 -9.51 26.89
C ALA A 195 -5.23 -11.01 27.00
N ALA A 196 -3.97 -11.40 27.18
CA ALA A 196 -3.40 -12.69 27.62
C ALA A 196 -2.11 -12.91 26.81
N ALA A 197 -0.90 -12.98 27.37
CA ALA A 197 -0.44 -13.04 28.75
C ALA A 197 0.99 -12.46 28.81
#